data_AF-A0A542RN48-F1
#
_entry.id   AF-A0A542RN48-F1
#
_cell.length_a   1.000
_cell.length_b   1.000
_cell.length_c   1.000
_cell.angle_alpha   90.00
_cell.angle_beta   90.00
_cell.angle_gamma   90.00
#
_symmetry.space_group_name_H-M   'P 1'
#
loop_
_entity.id
_entity.type
_entity.pdbx_description
1 polymer ?
#
loop_
_entity_poly.entity_id
_entity_poly.type
_entity_poly.pdbx_seq_one_letter_code
_entity_poly.pdbx_strand_id
1 'polypeptide(L)'
;MSHLNKEQAFLLLIIPYRWRVVTIKKKMIWGVVSVLSIILVWNLYTIFYGTSGDKALAINYATEYVSEKYNLPIESLRTDEPTYNFSHGTYMTKVRNTKAQESYLINVKITSNGDMQRIEEYSKNPVRE
;
A
#
# COMPACT_ATOMS: atom_id res chain seq x y z
N MET A 1 22.97 -61.25 27.41
CA MET A 1 23.58 -59.91 27.65
C MET A 1 24.07 -59.43 26.29
N SER A 2 23.31 -58.59 25.59
CA SER A 2 23.60 -58.23 24.19
C SER A 2 24.75 -57.21 24.12
N HIS A 3 25.85 -57.61 23.50
CA HIS A 3 26.92 -56.70 23.10
C HIS A 3 26.41 -55.85 21.92
N LEU A 4 25.95 -54.62 22.20
CA LEU A 4 25.83 -53.63 21.13
C LEU A 4 27.23 -53.33 20.60
N ASN A 5 27.47 -53.64 19.34
CA ASN A 5 28.74 -53.37 18.66
C ASN A 5 28.95 -51.85 18.52
N LYS A 6 30.20 -51.37 18.62
CA LYS A 6 30.54 -49.93 18.62
C LYS A 6 29.96 -49.16 17.42
N GLU A 7 29.78 -49.84 16.28
CA GLU A 7 29.15 -49.28 15.09
C GLU A 7 27.67 -48.98 15.26
N GLN A 8 26.92 -49.81 16.01
CA GLN A 8 25.51 -49.56 16.29
C GLN A 8 25.32 -48.38 17.25
N ALA A 9 26.23 -48.18 18.21
CA ALA A 9 26.23 -47.01 19.07
C ALA A 9 26.54 -45.71 18.30
N PHE A 10 27.40 -45.76 17.28
CA PHE A 10 27.75 -44.61 16.44
C PHE A 10 26.58 -44.20 15.52
N LEU A 11 25.88 -45.18 14.93
CA LEU A 11 24.69 -44.94 14.11
C LEU A 11 23.54 -44.30 14.92
N LEU A 12 23.36 -44.70 16.19
CA LEU A 12 22.34 -44.15 17.10
C LEU A 12 22.57 -42.67 17.46
N LEU A 13 23.80 -42.16 17.37
CA LEU A 13 24.13 -40.75 17.63
C LEU A 13 23.99 -39.86 16.38
N ILE A 14 24.29 -40.38 15.20
CA ILE A 14 24.29 -39.61 13.94
C ILE A 14 22.87 -39.37 13.42
N ILE A 15 22.00 -40.37 13.51
CA ILE A 15 20.62 -40.29 13.02
C ILE A 15 19.87 -39.13 13.68
N PRO A 16 19.74 -39.02 15.02
CA PRO A 16 19.01 -37.91 15.65
C PRO A 16 19.66 -36.54 15.40
N TYR A 17 20.99 -36.47 15.28
CA TYR A 17 21.70 -35.24 14.96
C TYR A 17 21.37 -34.75 13.53
N ARG A 18 21.39 -35.66 12.54
CA ARG A 18 21.02 -35.35 11.14
C ARG A 18 19.57 -34.87 11.05
N TRP A 19 18.64 -35.50 11.76
CA TRP A 19 17.23 -35.05 11.82
C TRP A 19 17.09 -33.68 12.50
N ARG A 20 17.84 -33.40 13.58
CA ARG A 20 17.85 -32.07 14.22
C ARG A 20 18.36 -30.99 13.29
N VAL A 21 19.48 -31.21 12.60
CA VAL A 21 20.05 -30.25 11.64
C VAL A 21 19.10 -30.01 10.46
N VAL A 22 18.48 -31.06 9.92
CA VAL A 22 17.45 -30.94 8.86
C VAL A 22 16.25 -30.13 9.34
N THR A 23 15.81 -30.35 10.58
CA THR A 23 14.66 -29.64 11.17
C THR A 23 14.97 -28.16 11.41
N ILE A 24 16.18 -27.83 11.89
CA ILE A 24 16.63 -26.45 12.09
C ILE A 24 16.75 -25.73 10.74
N LYS A 25 17.36 -26.36 9.73
CA LYS A 25 17.45 -25.80 8.36
C LYS A 25 16.07 -25.54 7.77
N LYS A 26 15.12 -26.47 7.93
CA LYS A 26 13.72 -26.28 7.51
C LYS A 26 13.08 -25.07 8.20
N LYS A 27 13.18 -24.95 9.53
CA LYS A 27 12.62 -23.80 10.28
C LYS A 27 13.21 -22.46 9.82
N MET A 28 14.52 -22.43 9.55
CA MET A 28 15.20 -21.23 9.04
C MET A 28 14.70 -20.83 7.64
N ILE A 29 14.54 -21.80 6.74
CA ILE A 29 13.97 -21.56 5.39
C ILE A 29 12.54 -21.03 5.50
N TRP A 30 11.68 -21.65 6.32
CA TRP A 30 10.31 -21.18 6.54
C TRP A 30 10.27 -19.75 7.11
N GLY A 31 11.18 -19.40 8.01
CA GLY A 31 11.31 -18.03 8.52
C GLY A 31 11.62 -17.02 7.41
N VAL A 32 12.56 -17.33 6.52
CA VAL A 32 12.92 -16.47 5.38
C VAL A 32 11.75 -16.33 4.40
N VAL A 33 11.06 -17.43 4.09
CA VAL A 33 9.88 -17.43 3.20
C VAL A 33 8.76 -16.56 3.78
N SER A 34 8.52 -16.62 5.09
CA SER A 34 7.52 -15.77 5.75
C SER A 34 7.85 -14.29 5.63
N VAL A 35 9.10 -13.88 5.86
CA VAL A 35 9.50 -12.47 5.74
C VAL A 35 9.33 -11.97 4.29
N LEU A 36 9.77 -12.76 3.30
CA LEU A 36 9.59 -12.41 1.88
C LEU A 36 8.11 -12.28 1.50
N SER A 37 7.26 -13.15 2.03
CA SER A 37 5.81 -13.09 1.76
C SER A 37 5.16 -11.82 2.31
N ILE A 38 5.57 -11.33 3.49
CA ILE A 38 5.07 -10.09 4.08
C ILE A 38 5.48 -8.89 3.21
N ILE A 39 6.74 -8.83 2.77
CA ILE A 39 7.24 -7.77 1.88
C ILE A 39 6.45 -7.77 0.57
N LEU A 40 6.16 -8.94 0.01
CA LEU A 40 5.44 -9.08 -1.25
C LEU A 40 3.98 -8.62 -1.10
N VAL A 41 3.30 -9.01 -0.01
CA VAL A 41 1.95 -8.55 0.30
C VAL A 41 1.90 -7.04 0.50
N TRP A 42 2.88 -6.45 1.19
CA TRP A 42 2.95 -5.01 1.40
C TRP A 42 3.12 -4.25 0.08
N ASN A 43 4.05 -4.67 -0.77
CA ASN A 43 4.25 -4.06 -2.09
C ASN A 43 3.01 -4.21 -2.98
N LEU A 44 2.33 -5.37 -2.90
CA LEU A 44 1.11 -5.57 -3.66
C LEU A 44 -0.01 -4.66 -3.16
N TYR A 45 -0.12 -4.47 -1.84
CA TYR A 45 -1.07 -3.55 -1.24
C TYR A 45 -0.85 -2.11 -1.70
N THR A 46 0.38 -1.60 -1.69
CA THR A 46 0.68 -0.23 -2.15
C THR A 46 0.38 -0.04 -3.63
N ILE A 47 0.60 -1.07 -4.45
CA ILE A 47 0.24 -1.07 -5.87
C ILE A 47 -1.27 -0.92 -6.06
N PHE A 48 -2.09 -1.64 -5.28
CA PHE A 48 -3.55 -1.63 -5.47
C PHE A 48 -4.28 -0.48 -4.78
N TYR A 49 -3.75 0.06 -3.68
CA TYR A 49 -4.44 1.06 -2.85
C TYR A 49 -3.75 2.42 -2.80
N GLY A 50 -2.57 2.55 -3.43
CA GLY A 50 -1.73 3.73 -3.32
C GLY A 50 -1.08 3.85 -1.93
N THR A 51 -0.33 4.93 -1.71
CA THR A 51 0.29 5.21 -0.41
C THR A 51 -0.46 6.31 0.33
N SER A 52 -0.40 6.30 1.66
CA SER A 52 -1.00 7.37 2.47
C SER A 52 -0.38 8.74 2.19
N GLY A 53 0.91 8.78 1.82
CA GLY A 53 1.59 10.02 1.44
C GLY A 53 1.04 10.60 0.14
N ASP A 54 0.87 9.78 -0.89
CA ASP A 54 0.31 10.21 -2.17
C ASP A 54 -1.15 10.64 -2.02
N LYS A 55 -1.93 9.97 -1.16
CA LYS A 55 -3.30 10.41 -0.84
C LYS A 55 -3.32 11.83 -0.24
N ALA A 56 -2.40 12.13 0.68
CA ALA A 56 -2.30 13.47 1.26
C ALA A 56 -1.90 14.52 0.20
N LEU A 57 -0.97 14.19 -0.69
CA LEU A 57 -0.59 15.04 -1.81
C LEU A 57 -1.77 15.26 -2.78
N ALA A 58 -2.53 14.22 -3.10
CA ALA A 58 -3.72 14.31 -3.95
C ALA A 58 -4.79 15.22 -3.36
N ILE A 59 -4.98 15.20 -2.04
CA ILE A 59 -5.87 16.13 -1.33
C ILE A 59 -5.39 17.57 -1.53
N ASN A 60 -4.10 17.84 -1.30
CA ASN A 60 -3.54 19.19 -1.41
C ASN A 60 -3.69 19.72 -2.85
N TYR A 61 -3.25 18.96 -3.85
CA TYR A 61 -3.33 19.36 -5.25
C TYR A 61 -4.78 19.56 -5.73
N ALA A 62 -5.71 18.69 -5.35
CA ALA A 62 -7.11 18.85 -5.72
C ALA A 62 -7.75 20.08 -5.06
N THR A 63 -7.44 20.32 -3.78
CA THR A 63 -7.97 21.46 -3.03
C THR A 63 -7.45 22.79 -3.58
N GLU A 64 -6.15 22.86 -3.87
CA GLU A 64 -5.51 24.03 -4.48
C GLU A 64 -6.08 24.31 -5.87
N TYR A 65 -6.21 23.27 -6.71
CA TYR A 65 -6.81 23.40 -8.04
C TYR A 65 -8.24 23.95 -8.00
N VAL A 66 -9.09 23.44 -7.11
CA VAL A 66 -10.47 23.92 -6.96
C VAL A 66 -10.50 25.34 -6.41
N SER A 67 -9.65 25.64 -5.43
CA SER A 67 -9.53 26.99 -4.86
C SER A 67 -9.18 28.02 -5.92
N GLU A 68 -8.15 27.75 -6.73
CA GLU A 68 -7.68 28.65 -7.77
C GLU A 68 -8.70 28.78 -8.91
N LYS A 69 -9.19 27.65 -9.44
CA LYS A 69 -10.07 27.64 -10.61
C LYS A 69 -11.44 28.26 -10.35
N TYR A 70 -12.01 28.02 -9.17
CA TYR A 70 -13.35 28.51 -8.81
C TYR A 70 -13.31 29.73 -7.89
N ASN A 71 -12.10 30.27 -7.61
CA ASN A 71 -11.88 31.41 -6.73
C ASN A 71 -12.56 31.23 -5.35
N LEU A 72 -12.39 30.03 -4.78
CA LEU A 72 -12.96 29.66 -3.49
C LEU A 72 -11.86 29.69 -2.41
N PRO A 73 -12.12 30.23 -1.21
CA PRO A 73 -11.13 30.20 -0.14
C PRO A 73 -10.91 28.75 0.32
N ILE A 74 -9.64 28.33 0.44
CA ILE A 74 -9.25 26.97 0.88
C ILE A 74 -9.95 26.57 2.18
N GLU A 75 -10.14 27.51 3.10
CA GLU A 75 -10.82 27.30 4.39
C GLU A 75 -12.28 26.85 4.26
N SER A 76 -12.93 27.17 3.14
CA SER A 76 -14.31 26.74 2.84
C SER A 76 -14.39 25.36 2.20
N LEU A 77 -13.25 24.83 1.76
CA LEU A 77 -13.13 23.55 1.09
C LEU A 77 -12.81 22.44 2.10
N ARG A 78 -13.49 21.31 1.96
CA ARG A 78 -13.23 20.08 2.72
C ARG A 78 -13.10 18.93 1.75
N THR A 79 -12.09 18.10 1.95
CA THR A 79 -11.77 17.04 1.01
C THR A 79 -11.90 15.70 1.71
N ASP A 80 -12.65 14.78 1.10
CA ASP A 80 -12.80 13.41 1.61
C ASP A 80 -11.53 12.59 1.32
N GLU A 81 -11.40 11.41 1.94
CA GLU A 81 -10.30 10.49 1.63
C GLU A 81 -10.32 10.09 0.14
N PRO A 82 -9.20 10.25 -0.59
CA PRO A 82 -9.13 9.87 -2.00
C PRO A 82 -9.24 8.38 -2.21
N THR A 83 -9.97 7.99 -3.25
CA THR A 83 -10.00 6.62 -3.75
C THR A 83 -8.95 6.44 -4.84
N TYR A 84 -8.02 5.50 -4.65
CA TYR A 84 -7.01 5.19 -5.66
C TYR A 84 -7.56 4.26 -6.74
N ASN A 85 -7.43 4.67 -8.00
CA ASN A 85 -7.78 3.90 -9.18
C ASN A 85 -6.51 3.33 -9.82
N PHE A 86 -6.20 2.08 -9.47
CA PHE A 86 -5.00 1.39 -9.96
C PHE A 86 -4.92 1.33 -11.50
N SER A 87 -6.03 1.13 -12.20
CA SER A 87 -6.05 1.00 -13.66
C SER A 87 -5.53 2.25 -14.37
N HIS A 88 -5.69 3.43 -13.76
CA HIS A 88 -5.29 4.71 -14.35
C HIS A 88 -4.12 5.36 -13.60
N GLY A 89 -3.75 4.81 -12.43
CA GLY A 89 -2.76 5.39 -11.53
C GLY A 89 -3.19 6.77 -11.01
N THR A 90 -4.48 6.96 -10.75
CA THR A 90 -5.06 8.25 -10.32
C THR A 90 -5.71 8.16 -8.95
N TYR A 91 -5.63 9.24 -8.20
CA TYR A 91 -6.35 9.46 -6.95
C TYR A 91 -7.60 10.28 -7.25
N MET A 92 -8.76 9.65 -7.12
CA MET A 92 -10.05 10.31 -7.25
C MET A 92 -10.40 10.97 -5.92
N THR A 93 -10.54 12.28 -5.95
CA THR A 93 -10.70 13.14 -4.77
C THR A 93 -12.00 13.94 -4.91
N LYS A 94 -12.80 13.96 -3.84
CA LYS A 94 -14.00 14.80 -3.77
C LYS A 94 -13.73 16.00 -2.87
N VAL A 95 -13.72 17.19 -3.46
CA VAL A 95 -13.56 18.47 -2.74
C VAL A 95 -14.95 19.08 -2.58
N ARG A 96 -15.40 19.32 -1.35
CA ARG A 96 -16.70 19.92 -1.01
C ARG A 96 -16.54 21.38 -0.63
N ASN A 97 -17.35 22.25 -1.21
CA ASN A 97 -17.57 23.60 -0.71
C ASN A 97 -18.67 23.56 0.36
N THR A 98 -18.26 23.73 1.61
CA THR A 98 -19.15 23.66 2.77
C THR A 98 -20.16 24.80 2.86
N LYS A 99 -19.90 25.93 2.19
CA LYS A 99 -20.82 27.08 2.19
C LYS A 99 -21.90 26.97 1.13
N ALA A 100 -21.54 26.43 -0.04
CA ALA A 100 -22.42 26.38 -1.21
C ALA A 100 -23.14 25.03 -1.41
N GLN A 101 -22.82 24.00 -0.61
CA GLN A 101 -23.33 22.63 -0.79
C GLN A 101 -23.03 22.07 -2.19
N GLU A 102 -21.81 22.33 -2.65
CA GLU A 102 -21.32 21.86 -3.95
C GLU A 102 -20.11 20.95 -3.75
N SER A 103 -19.92 20.02 -4.66
CA SER A 103 -18.77 19.13 -4.68
C SER A 103 -18.09 19.11 -6.05
N TYR A 104 -16.79 18.92 -6.03
CA TYR A 104 -15.90 18.94 -7.18
C TYR A 104 -15.18 17.60 -7.19
N LEU A 105 -15.43 16.80 -8.22
CA LEU A 105 -14.79 15.50 -8.41
C LEU A 105 -13.53 15.69 -9.27
N ILE A 106 -12.38 15.45 -8.67
CA ILE A 106 -11.06 15.71 -9.26
C ILE A 106 -10.23 14.43 -9.24
N ASN A 107 -9.69 14.05 -10.39
CA ASN A 107 -8.70 12.98 -10.51
C ASN A 107 -7.30 13.59 -10.53
N VAL A 108 -6.44 13.16 -9.61
CA VAL A 108 -5.05 13.61 -9.52
C VAL A 108 -4.13 12.45 -9.85
N LYS A 109 -3.23 12.64 -10.81
CA LYS A 109 -2.14 11.72 -11.10
C LYS A 109 -0.84 12.26 -10.51
N ILE A 110 -0.16 11.43 -9.72
CA ILE A 110 1.07 11.77 -9.03
C ILE A 110 2.19 10.87 -9.58
N THR A 111 3.36 11.45 -9.80
CA THR A 111 4.56 10.70 -10.19
C THR A 111 5.09 9.86 -9.02
N SER A 112 6.00 8.92 -9.30
CA SER A 112 6.68 8.15 -8.24
C SER A 112 7.48 9.01 -7.25
N ASN A 113 7.79 10.25 -7.61
CA ASN A 113 8.57 11.18 -6.79
C ASN A 113 7.68 12.09 -5.94
N GLY A 114 6.36 11.97 -6.03
CA GLY A 114 5.40 12.82 -5.31
C GLY A 114 4.96 14.08 -6.07
N ASP A 115 5.50 14.34 -7.26
CA ASP A 115 5.10 15.52 -8.04
C ASP A 115 3.77 15.30 -8.76
N MET A 116 2.94 16.35 -8.86
CA MET A 116 1.72 16.35 -9.67
C MET A 116 2.07 16.16 -11.16
N GLN A 117 1.55 15.09 -11.76
CA GLN A 117 1.71 14.80 -13.19
C GLN A 117 0.53 15.33 -14.02
N ARG A 118 -0.68 15.15 -13.50
CA ARG A 118 -1.91 15.54 -14.21
C ARG A 118 -3.05 15.75 -13.23
N ILE A 119 -3.92 16.72 -13.53
CA ILE A 119 -5.21 16.90 -12.86
C ILE A 119 -6.29 16.88 -13.93
N GLU A 120 -7.33 16.10 -13.70
CA GLU A 120 -8.52 16.02 -14.56
C GLU A 120 -9.75 16.24 -13.70
N GLU A 121 -10.70 17.02 -14.21
CA GLU A 121 -11.97 17.24 -13.54
C GLU A 121 -13.08 16.42 -14.20
N TYR A 122 -14.09 16.07 -13.40
CA TYR A 122 -15.32 15.56 -13.97
C TYR A 122 -16.05 16.66 -14.74
N SER A 123 -16.50 16.34 -15.96
CA SER A 123 -17.05 17.32 -16.90
C SER A 123 -18.32 18.03 -16.42
N LYS A 124 -18.96 17.52 -15.36
CA LYS A 124 -20.18 18.10 -14.77
C LYS A 124 -19.92 18.84 -13.45
N ASN A 125 -18.69 19.22 -13.15
CA ASN A 125 -18.38 20.02 -11.97
C ASN A 125 -18.86 21.48 -12.13
N PRO A 126 -19.37 22.13 -11.05
CA PRO A 126 -19.67 21.55 -9.74
C PRO A 126 -20.89 20.63 -9.73
N VAL A 127 -20.86 19.61 -8.88
CA VAL A 127 -21.99 18.72 -8.59
C VAL A 127 -22.69 19.20 -7.31
N ARG A 128 -23.95 19.61 -7.42
CA ARG A 128 -24.78 19.96 -6.26
C ARG A 128 -25.10 18.71 -5.43
N GLU A 129 -24.92 18.82 -4.11
CA GLU A 129 -25.28 17.76 -3.14
C GLU A 129 -26.76 17.81 -2.73
#